data_AF-A0A6P0Z6V5-F1
#
_entry.id   AF-A0A6P0Z6V5-F1
#
_cell.length_a   1.000
_cell.length_b   1.000
_cell.length_c   1.000
_cell.angle_alpha   90.00
_cell.angle_beta   90.00
_cell.angle_gamma   90.00
#
_symmetry.space_group_name_H-M   'P 1'
#
loop_
_entity.id
_entity.type
_entity.pdbx_description
1 polymer ?
#
loop_
_entity_poly.entity_id
_entity_poly.type
_entity_poly.pdbx_seq_one_letter_code
_entity_poly.pdbx_strand_id
1 'polypeptide(L)' 'RNHDMIPTLKDIAVYTEGCSTYDLPAETAAQLSLPKTTIHPQKIAHHIGLYTMAERGAFIASAIAL' A
#
# COMPACT_ATOMS: atom_id res chain seq x y z
N ARG A 1 -2.32 -14.07 -5.00
CA ARG A 1 -1.78 -15.38 -5.42
C ARG A 1 -1.11 -15.16 -6.77
N ASN A 2 0.20 -15.38 -6.89
CA ASN A 2 0.99 -14.85 -8.02
C ASN A 2 0.98 -15.71 -9.29
N HIS A 3 -0.16 -16.34 -9.61
CA HIS A 3 -0.36 -17.23 -10.78
C HIS A 3 0.80 -18.22 -11.04
N ASP A 4 1.45 -18.71 -9.98
CA ASP A 4 2.62 -19.60 -10.04
C ASP A 4 3.81 -19.07 -10.89
N MET A 5 3.84 -17.76 -11.19
CA MET A 5 4.94 -17.10 -11.90
C MET A 5 6.21 -16.99 -11.05
N ILE A 6 6.06 -17.05 -9.74
CA ILE A 6 7.17 -17.06 -8.78
C ILE A 6 6.77 -17.94 -7.58
N PRO A 7 7.73 -18.65 -6.96
CA PRO A 7 7.49 -19.41 -5.74
C PRO A 7 6.83 -18.54 -4.67
N THR A 8 5.92 -19.12 -3.91
CA THR A 8 5.22 -18.37 -2.86
C THR A 8 6.22 -18.03 -1.77
N LEU A 9 6.31 -16.74 -1.41
CA LEU A 9 7.10 -16.31 -0.27
C LEU A 9 6.49 -16.90 1.01
N LYS A 10 7.36 -17.40 1.90
CA LYS A 10 6.94 -17.96 3.18
C LYS A 10 6.48 -16.85 4.15
N ASP A 11 7.28 -15.81 4.25
CA ASP A 11 7.07 -14.68 5.16
C ASP A 11 7.12 -13.38 4.36
N ILE A 12 6.19 -12.47 4.64
CA ILE A 12 6.12 -11.14 4.01
C ILE A 12 6.15 -10.10 5.13
N ALA A 13 7.15 -9.21 5.09
CA ALA A 13 7.21 -8.04 5.95
C ALA A 13 6.97 -6.78 5.11
N VAL A 14 6.03 -5.94 5.56
CA VAL A 14 5.72 -4.64 4.95
C VAL A 14 6.32 -3.56 5.84
N TYR A 15 7.34 -2.86 5.33
CA TYR A 15 7.93 -1.72 6.01
C TYR A 15 7.03 -0.49 5.81
N THR A 16 6.42 -0.03 6.89
CA THR A 16 5.42 1.06 6.90
C THR A 16 5.94 2.34 6.26
N GLU A 17 7.09 2.84 6.72
CA GLU A 17 7.73 4.06 6.21
C GLU A 17 8.30 3.90 4.78
N GLY A 18 8.38 2.66 4.27
CA GLY A 18 8.73 2.38 2.88
C GLY A 18 7.54 2.42 1.92
N CYS A 19 6.30 2.54 2.43
CA CYS A 19 5.11 2.58 1.60
C CYS A 19 4.89 3.98 1.03
N SER A 20 4.92 4.10 -0.30
CA SER A 20 4.61 5.36 -0.99
C SER A 20 3.11 5.58 -1.08
N THR A 21 2.53 6.10 0.00
CA THR A 21 1.14 6.60 0.05
C THR A 21 1.17 8.11 0.23
N TYR A 22 0.35 8.82 -0.54
CA TYR A 22 0.30 10.28 -0.57
C TYR A 22 -1.15 10.77 -0.66
N ASP A 23 -1.39 12.05 -0.40
CA ASP A 23 -2.71 12.63 -0.63
C ASP A 23 -2.92 12.74 -2.13
N LEU A 24 -4.05 12.25 -2.64
CA LEU A 24 -4.46 12.51 -4.01
C LEU A 24 -5.74 13.36 -4.02
N PRO A 25 -5.62 14.70 -3.96
CA PRO A 25 -6.76 15.61 -4.06
C PRO A 25 -7.45 15.52 -5.43
N ALA A 26 -8.69 16.00 -5.48
CA ALA A 26 -9.49 16.04 -6.71
C ALA A 26 -8.81 16.82 -7.85
N GLU A 27 -8.14 17.92 -7.52
CA GLU A 27 -7.42 18.75 -8.50
C GLU A 27 -6.27 17.96 -9.14
N THR A 28 -5.42 17.32 -8.32
CA THR A 28 -4.31 16.49 -8.80
C THR A 28 -4.81 15.31 -9.62
N ALA A 29 -5.87 14.63 -9.17
CA ALA A 29 -6.47 13.54 -9.92
C ALA A 29 -6.97 14.00 -11.31
N ALA A 30 -7.59 15.19 -11.40
CA ALA A 30 -8.03 15.78 -12.66
C ALA A 30 -6.86 16.18 -13.56
N GLN A 31 -5.82 16.83 -13.02
CA GLN A 31 -4.60 17.19 -13.76
C GLN A 31 -3.91 15.96 -14.37
N LEU A 32 -3.91 14.84 -13.64
CA LEU A 32 -3.35 13.57 -14.09
C LEU A 32 -4.31 12.74 -14.96
N SER A 33 -5.51 13.25 -15.27
CA SER A 33 -6.55 12.53 -16.02
C SER A 33 -6.94 11.17 -15.39
N LEU A 34 -6.93 11.10 -14.05
CA LEU A 34 -7.30 9.91 -13.29
C LEU A 34 -8.80 9.87 -12.96
N PRO A 35 -9.40 8.67 -12.77
CA PRO A 35 -10.78 8.53 -12.34
C PRO A 35 -11.04 9.18 -10.97
N LYS A 36 -12.24 9.74 -10.75
CA LYS A 36 -12.63 10.31 -9.44
C LYS A 36 -12.52 9.32 -8.27
N THR A 37 -12.57 8.02 -8.54
CA THR A 37 -12.40 6.96 -7.55
C THR A 37 -11.00 6.85 -6.98
N THR A 38 -10.00 7.51 -7.57
CA THR A 38 -8.64 7.54 -7.03
C THR A 38 -8.46 8.60 -5.95
N ILE A 39 -9.40 9.54 -5.78
CA ILE A 39 -9.27 10.65 -4.81
C ILE A 39 -9.26 10.08 -3.39
N HIS A 40 -8.21 10.36 -2.62
CA HIS A 40 -8.11 9.88 -1.23
C HIS A 40 -7.16 10.74 -0.38
N PRO A 41 -7.41 10.81 0.95
CA PRO A 41 -6.41 11.28 1.89
C PRO A 41 -5.39 10.18 2.21
N GLN A 42 -4.13 10.59 2.34
CA GLN A 42 -2.96 9.72 2.56
C GLN A 42 -3.17 8.79 3.74
N LYS A 43 -3.54 9.36 4.89
CA LYS A 43 -3.64 8.62 6.16
C LYS A 43 -4.64 7.46 6.09
N ILE A 44 -5.79 7.68 5.45
CA ILE A 44 -6.83 6.65 5.37
C ILE A 44 -6.41 5.55 4.39
N ALA A 45 -5.90 5.93 3.21
CA ALA A 45 -5.42 4.96 2.23
C ALA A 45 -4.25 4.13 2.76
N HIS A 46 -3.31 4.77 3.47
CA HIS A 46 -2.20 4.11 4.14
C HIS A 46 -2.69 3.08 5.16
N HIS A 47 -3.60 3.50 6.05
CA HIS A 47 -4.18 2.60 7.05
C HIS A 47 -4.88 1.40 6.41
N ILE A 48 -5.73 1.63 5.40
CA ILE A 48 -6.43 0.55 4.68
C ILE A 48 -5.44 -0.40 4.02
N GLY A 49 -4.39 0.13 3.39
CA GLY A 49 -3.34 -0.68 2.77
C GLY A 49 -2.65 -1.58 3.78
N LEU A 50 -2.17 -1.03 4.91
CA LEU A 50 -1.52 -1.81 5.96
C LEU A 50 -2.46 -2.84 6.60
N TYR A 51 -3.70 -2.45 6.91
CA TYR A 51 -4.72 -3.35 7.46
C TYR A 51 -4.96 -4.54 6.52
N THR A 52 -5.10 -4.26 5.23
CA THR A 52 -5.30 -5.26 4.18
C THR A 52 -4.12 -6.22 4.03
N MET A 53 -2.89 -5.74 4.26
CA MET A 53 -1.69 -6.60 4.25
C MET A 53 -1.63 -7.48 5.50
N ALA A 54 -1.93 -6.93 6.67
CA ALA A 54 -1.96 -7.68 7.93
C ALA A 54 -3.02 -8.81 7.88
N GLU A 55 -4.22 -8.53 7.38
CA GLU A 55 -5.28 -9.53 7.16
C GLU A 55 -4.87 -10.66 6.20
N ARG A 56 -3.87 -10.42 5.34
CA ARG A 56 -3.28 -11.44 4.44
C ARG A 56 -2.07 -12.15 5.04
N GLY A 57 -1.78 -11.94 6.32
CA GLY A 57 -0.69 -12.60 7.05
C GLY A 57 0.67 -11.92 6.95
N ALA A 58 0.73 -10.67 6.46
CA ALA A 58 1.99 -9.93 6.45
C ALA A 58 2.34 -9.35 7.83
N PHE A 59 3.63 -9.29 8.15
CA PHE A 59 4.15 -8.58 9.31
C PHE A 59 4.30 -7.09 8.98
N ILE A 60 3.74 -6.22 9.81
CA ILE A 60 3.89 -4.77 9.65
C ILE A 60 5.12 -4.30 10.44
N ALA A 61 6.16 -3.87 9.75
CA ALA A 61 7.43 -3.48 10.34
C ALA A 61 7.55 -1.94 10.47
N SER A 62 8.03 -1.48 11.62
CA SER A 62 8.31 -0.07 11.91
C SER A 62 9.79 0.31 11.75
N ALA A 63 10.67 -0.66 11.53
CA ALA A 63 12.11 -0.45 11.38
C ALA A 63 12.74 -1.56 10.53
N ILE A 64 13.92 -1.26 9.97
CA ILE A 64 14.79 -2.21 9.29
C ILE A 64 16.10 -2.26 10.08
N ALA A 65 16.60 -3.46 10.37
CA ALA A 65 17.93 -3.66 10.93
C ALA A 65 18.89 -4.06 9.79
N LEU A 66 20.03 -3.37 9.70
CA LEU A 66 21.11 -3.65 8.75
C LEU A 66 22.24 -4.41 9.44
#